data_AF-A0A952KVA0-F1
#
_entry.id   AF-A0A952KVA0-F1
#
_cell.length_a   1.000
_cell.length_b   1.000
_cell.length_c   1.000
_cell.angle_alpha   90.00
_cell.angle_beta   90.00
_cell.angle_gamma   90.00
#
_symmetry.space_group_name_H-M   'P 1'
#
loop_
_entity.id
_entity.type
_entity.pdbx_description
1 polymer ?
#
loop_
_entity_poly.entity_id
_entity_poly.type
_entity_poly.pdbx_seq_one_letter_code
_entity_poly.pdbx_strand_id
1 'polypeptide(L)'
;MARKVIVHVGAPKTGTSFVQELLFGSRQRLMALGIGYPADRFDAHFLAALDLMQLTWGGLEREAVGAWDRLASQVRAWPDTAIVSHEILATASRAHVARALESLSTGDTEIHVVLTARDLVRQIPAEWQENVKHRRIVKYADFLAHLQDPSRQQGVASWFWGVQEVPDILDRWGSTLPREHVHLVTVPPAGSPPQLLWQRFSRVLGLDPAEFVLEDDVRTNASLGVAEAAVVRRLNEQVNGVVPNHHYRAIVREALVHQNLSRDRRSARLSVPPDVWTWAADLSRTWVTELALRGYDVVGELDDLLPTEPLPYADPDHPDIDEFADAAVRALTAMTVEAARLRDREVELQHDIEELIDKLDAAHSTPIYKLKERAVARASTSRFAAKGLGVYRRLRGRNSRST
;
A
#
# COMPACT_ATOMS: atom_id res chain seq x y z
N MET A 1 -11.75 -4.28 25.87
CA MET A 1 -11.54 -2.83 25.73
C MET A 1 -10.07 -2.58 25.67
N ALA A 2 -9.59 -1.93 24.60
CA ALA A 2 -8.16 -1.86 24.39
C ALA A 2 -7.58 -0.92 25.42
N ARG A 3 -6.72 -1.45 26.28
CA ARG A 3 -5.99 -0.68 27.27
C ARG A 3 -4.95 0.21 26.58
N LYS A 4 -4.38 -0.28 25.47
CA LYS A 4 -3.37 0.41 24.68
C LYS A 4 -3.69 0.36 23.18
N VAL A 5 -3.57 1.48 22.49
CA VAL A 5 -3.71 1.56 21.02
C VAL A 5 -2.45 2.16 20.43
N ILE A 6 -1.82 1.45 19.50
CA ILE A 6 -0.66 1.93 18.75
C ILE A 6 -1.12 2.33 17.35
N VAL A 7 -0.96 3.60 17.00
CA VAL A 7 -1.31 4.15 15.69
C VAL A 7 -0.02 4.46 14.93
N HIS A 8 0.34 3.60 13.99
CA HIS A 8 1.45 3.83 13.08
C HIS A 8 0.97 4.62 11.85
N VAL A 9 1.38 5.88 11.77
CA VAL A 9 0.79 6.86 10.85
C VAL A 9 1.58 7.06 9.56
N GLY A 10 2.74 6.43 9.39
CA GLY A 10 3.61 6.61 8.21
C GLY A 10 5.05 6.80 8.64
N ALA A 11 5.92 7.37 7.80
CA ALA A 11 5.66 8.03 6.52
C ALA A 11 5.78 7.09 5.30
N PRO A 12 5.17 7.40 4.14
CA PRO A 12 5.42 6.65 2.92
C PRO A 12 6.92 6.56 2.59
N LYS A 13 7.32 5.44 1.97
CA LYS A 13 8.73 5.15 1.58
C LYS A 13 9.72 4.98 2.74
N THR A 14 9.20 4.75 3.95
CA THR A 14 10.01 4.46 5.15
C THR A 14 9.91 3.00 5.63
N GLY A 15 9.50 2.07 4.75
CA GLY A 15 9.37 0.64 5.07
C GLY A 15 8.00 0.23 5.64
N THR A 16 6.99 1.09 5.52
CA THR A 16 5.63 0.84 6.05
C THR A 16 4.97 -0.37 5.43
N SER A 17 5.13 -0.60 4.12
CA SER A 17 4.57 -1.77 3.43
C SER A 17 5.10 -3.08 4.01
N PHE A 18 6.41 -3.16 4.27
CA PHE A 18 7.04 -4.32 4.93
C PHE A 18 6.44 -4.57 6.32
N VAL A 19 6.33 -3.52 7.13
CA VAL A 19 5.75 -3.60 8.48
C VAL A 19 4.30 -4.06 8.42
N GLN A 20 3.50 -3.51 7.52
CA GLN A 20 2.09 -3.85 7.38
C GLN A 20 1.87 -5.27 6.86
N GLU A 21 2.68 -5.73 5.89
CA GLU A 21 2.70 -7.11 5.41
C GLU A 21 3.02 -8.08 6.55
N LEU A 22 4.01 -7.76 7.37
CA LEU A 22 4.37 -8.58 8.53
C LEU A 22 3.25 -8.62 9.57
N LEU A 23 2.70 -7.47 9.96
CA LEU A 23 1.62 -7.38 10.94
C LEU A 23 0.36 -8.11 10.46
N PHE A 24 0.02 -7.95 9.18
CA PHE A 24 -1.09 -8.67 8.57
C PHE A 24 -0.80 -10.17 8.48
N GLY A 25 0.35 -10.59 7.96
CA GLY A 25 0.72 -12.02 7.88
C GLY A 25 0.74 -12.71 9.25
N SER A 26 1.08 -11.97 10.31
CA SER A 26 1.29 -12.50 11.66
C SER A 26 0.11 -12.32 12.60
N ARG A 27 -1.11 -12.02 12.11
CA ARG A 27 -2.29 -11.74 12.97
C ARG A 27 -2.57 -12.81 14.02
N GLN A 28 -2.45 -14.09 13.66
CA GLN A 28 -2.68 -15.19 14.61
C GLN A 28 -1.61 -15.22 15.71
N ARG A 29 -0.35 -14.93 15.37
CA ARG A 29 0.74 -14.85 16.34
C ARG A 29 0.58 -13.64 17.26
N LEU A 30 0.25 -12.46 16.70
CA LEU A 30 -0.04 -11.26 17.48
C LEU A 30 -1.18 -11.52 18.48
N MET A 31 -2.25 -12.20 18.04
CA MET A 31 -3.36 -12.56 18.91
C MET A 31 -2.94 -13.46 20.08
N ALA A 32 -2.03 -14.42 19.86
CA ALA A 32 -1.48 -15.26 20.91
C ALA A 32 -0.66 -14.47 21.96
N LEU A 33 -0.12 -13.32 21.57
CA LEU A 33 0.58 -12.37 22.44
C LEU A 33 -0.35 -11.30 23.05
N GLY A 34 -1.66 -11.42 22.85
CA GLY A 34 -2.64 -10.43 23.32
C GLY A 34 -2.73 -9.15 22.46
N ILE A 35 -2.10 -9.14 21.28
CA ILE A 35 -2.05 -7.99 20.38
C ILE A 35 -3.06 -8.17 19.23
N GLY A 36 -3.97 -7.22 19.09
CA GLY A 36 -4.96 -7.18 18.03
C GLY A 36 -4.46 -6.38 16.84
N TYR A 37 -4.55 -6.96 15.64
CA TYR A 37 -4.42 -6.24 14.38
C TYR A 37 -5.73 -6.42 13.60
N PRO A 38 -6.74 -5.55 13.83
CA PRO A 38 -8.10 -5.70 13.32
C PRO A 38 -8.18 -5.46 11.80
N ALA A 39 -7.96 -6.53 11.03
CA ALA A 39 -8.03 -6.52 9.57
C ALA A 39 -8.55 -7.86 9.03
N ASP A 40 -9.62 -7.83 8.25
CA ASP A 40 -10.16 -8.97 7.51
C ASP A 40 -9.47 -9.14 6.15
N ARG A 41 -9.02 -8.05 5.55
CA ARG A 41 -8.23 -7.97 4.31
C ARG A 41 -6.99 -7.12 4.49
N PHE A 42 -6.01 -7.31 3.61
CA PHE A 42 -4.74 -6.58 3.68
C PHE A 42 -4.94 -5.05 3.59
N ASP A 43 -5.88 -4.62 2.75
CA ASP A 43 -6.23 -3.22 2.52
C ASP A 43 -7.24 -2.64 3.54
N ALA A 44 -7.59 -3.35 4.61
CA ALA A 44 -8.61 -2.89 5.56
C ALA A 44 -8.23 -1.56 6.25
N HIS A 45 -6.98 -1.42 6.71
CA HIS A 45 -6.50 -0.17 7.32
C HIS A 45 -6.37 0.96 6.29
N PHE A 46 -6.09 0.64 5.03
CA PHE A 46 -6.07 1.61 3.93
C PHE A 46 -7.47 2.21 3.73
N LEU A 47 -8.48 1.35 3.59
CA LEU A 47 -9.87 1.76 3.42
C LEU A 47 -10.37 2.58 4.62
N ALA A 48 -10.02 2.17 5.85
CA ALA A 48 -10.35 2.93 7.04
C ALA A 48 -9.70 4.34 7.04
N ALA A 49 -8.43 4.43 6.65
CA ALA A 49 -7.75 5.72 6.57
C ALA A 49 -8.31 6.63 5.46
N LEU A 50 -8.73 6.07 4.32
CA LEU A 50 -9.46 6.81 3.28
C LEU A 50 -10.80 7.36 3.80
N ASP A 51 -11.56 6.55 4.54
CA ASP A 51 -12.85 6.92 5.13
C ASP A 51 -12.72 8.03 6.17
N LEU A 52 -11.74 7.90 7.09
CA LEU A 52 -11.45 8.90 8.12
C LEU A 52 -11.20 10.29 7.52
N MET A 53 -10.39 10.32 6.47
CA MET A 53 -9.91 11.55 5.86
C MET A 53 -10.73 12.00 4.65
N GLN A 54 -11.75 11.22 4.26
CA GLN A 54 -12.61 11.45 3.09
C GLN A 54 -11.81 11.66 1.79
N LEU A 55 -10.74 10.88 1.61
CA LEU A 55 -9.88 10.97 0.43
C LEU A 55 -10.49 10.26 -0.77
N THR A 56 -10.40 10.87 -1.94
CA THR A 56 -10.74 10.21 -3.21
C THR A 56 -9.57 9.38 -3.70
N TRP A 57 -9.81 8.11 -4.06
CA TRP A 57 -8.72 7.19 -4.45
C TRP A 57 -9.14 6.21 -5.53
N GLY A 58 -9.32 6.73 -6.74
CA GLY A 58 -9.58 5.91 -7.92
C GLY A 58 -10.82 5.01 -7.80
N GLY A 59 -11.86 5.47 -7.08
CA GLY A 59 -13.13 4.77 -6.89
C GLY A 59 -13.26 4.02 -5.56
N LEU A 60 -12.16 3.81 -4.84
CA LEU A 60 -12.15 3.06 -3.58
C LEU A 60 -12.86 3.79 -2.43
N GLU A 61 -13.06 5.11 -2.55
CA GLU A 61 -13.79 5.89 -1.54
C GLU A 61 -15.22 5.37 -1.31
N ARG A 62 -15.82 4.70 -2.29
CA ARG A 62 -17.15 4.07 -2.16
C ARG A 62 -17.12 2.79 -1.34
N GLU A 63 -16.02 2.03 -1.45
CA GLU A 63 -15.80 0.80 -0.67
C GLU A 63 -15.41 1.13 0.78
N ALA A 64 -14.75 2.27 0.97
CA ALA A 64 -14.26 2.74 2.25
C ALA A 64 -15.39 3.17 3.22
N VAL A 65 -16.62 3.41 2.76
CA VAL A 65 -17.69 4.00 3.59
C VAL A 65 -17.89 3.24 4.92
N GLY A 66 -17.70 3.95 6.02
CA GLY A 66 -17.83 3.45 7.39
C GLY A 66 -16.74 2.47 7.82
N ALA A 67 -15.68 2.30 7.03
CA ALA A 67 -14.56 1.43 7.37
C ALA A 67 -13.82 1.93 8.60
N TRP A 68 -13.71 3.25 8.80
CA TRP A 68 -13.08 3.80 10.01
C TRP A 68 -13.87 3.45 11.26
N ASP A 69 -15.19 3.66 11.25
CA ASP A 69 -16.02 3.41 12.43
C ASP A 69 -16.10 1.91 12.76
N ARG A 70 -16.06 1.03 11.75
CA ARG A 70 -15.92 -0.42 11.92
C ARG A 70 -14.58 -0.79 12.56
N LEU A 71 -13.48 -0.27 12.04
CA LEU A 71 -12.14 -0.48 12.58
C LEU A 71 -12.05 -0.02 14.03
N ALA A 72 -12.48 1.22 14.31
CA ALA A 72 -12.49 1.80 15.65
C ALA A 72 -13.32 0.97 16.64
N SER A 73 -14.46 0.43 16.19
CA SER A 73 -15.28 -0.47 17.01
C SER A 73 -14.56 -1.79 17.35
N GLN A 74 -13.82 -2.37 16.41
CA GLN A 74 -13.01 -3.57 16.66
C GLN A 74 -11.83 -3.27 17.60
N VAL A 75 -11.17 -2.14 17.42
CA VAL A 75 -10.11 -1.65 18.33
C VAL A 75 -10.65 -1.52 19.75
N ARG A 76 -11.76 -0.80 19.95
CA ARG A 76 -12.38 -0.64 21.27
C ARG A 76 -12.85 -1.95 21.88
N ALA A 77 -13.18 -2.96 21.09
CA ALA A 77 -13.59 -4.27 21.60
C ALA A 77 -12.42 -5.13 22.09
N TRP A 78 -11.21 -4.98 21.52
CA TRP A 78 -10.03 -5.78 21.88
C TRP A 78 -9.65 -5.62 23.36
N PRO A 79 -9.21 -6.62 24.13
CA PRO A 79 -8.98 -6.47 25.59
C PRO A 79 -7.67 -5.79 25.99
N ASP A 80 -6.63 -5.85 25.16
CA ASP A 80 -5.28 -5.43 25.57
C ASP A 80 -4.71 -4.38 24.62
N THR A 81 -3.79 -4.77 23.73
CA THR A 81 -3.15 -3.85 22.79
C THR A 81 -3.73 -4.02 21.39
N ALA A 82 -4.11 -2.94 20.73
CA ALA A 82 -4.51 -2.95 19.32
C ALA A 82 -3.57 -2.08 18.48
N ILE A 83 -3.26 -2.52 17.26
CA ILE A 83 -2.42 -1.79 16.32
C ILE A 83 -3.26 -1.36 15.12
N VAL A 84 -3.23 -0.06 14.82
CA VAL A 84 -3.73 0.53 13.58
C VAL A 84 -2.53 1.05 12.79
N SER A 85 -2.42 0.68 11.52
CA SER A 85 -1.26 1.06 10.72
C SER A 85 -1.62 1.36 9.28
N HIS A 86 -1.39 2.59 8.84
CA HIS A 86 -1.36 2.96 7.43
C HIS A 86 -0.64 4.30 7.22
N GLU A 87 0.27 4.39 6.24
CA GLU A 87 1.11 5.58 6.05
C GLU A 87 0.40 6.82 5.54
N ILE A 88 -0.76 6.67 4.90
CA ILE A 88 -1.55 7.81 4.45
C ILE A 88 -2.12 8.61 5.62
N LEU A 89 -2.19 8.04 6.83
CA LEU A 89 -2.61 8.76 8.04
C LEU A 89 -1.68 9.94 8.35
N ALA A 90 -0.45 9.94 7.82
CA ALA A 90 0.48 11.05 7.91
C ALA A 90 -0.13 12.35 7.38
N THR A 91 -1.02 12.31 6.38
CA THR A 91 -1.66 13.53 5.83
C THR A 91 -2.89 14.02 6.62
N ALA A 92 -3.27 13.35 7.71
CA ALA A 92 -4.47 13.66 8.48
C ALA A 92 -4.45 15.10 9.04
N SER A 93 -5.46 15.91 8.72
CA SER A 93 -5.63 17.23 9.33
C SER A 93 -5.83 17.11 10.85
N ARG A 94 -5.65 18.20 11.62
CA ARG A 94 -5.91 18.19 13.07
C ARG A 94 -7.33 17.71 13.42
N ALA A 95 -8.32 18.03 12.59
CA ALA A 95 -9.69 17.54 12.77
C ALA A 95 -9.80 16.03 12.56
N HIS A 96 -9.11 15.48 11.56
CA HIS A 96 -9.03 14.03 11.34
C HIS A 96 -8.32 13.33 12.50
N VAL A 97 -7.21 13.89 12.99
CA VAL A 97 -6.49 13.34 14.16
C VAL A 97 -7.39 13.36 15.39
N ALA A 98 -8.04 14.48 15.70
CA ALA A 98 -8.95 14.58 16.85
C ALA A 98 -10.06 13.51 16.78
N ARG A 99 -10.71 13.35 15.62
CA ARG A 99 -11.68 12.29 15.37
C ARG A 99 -11.08 10.90 15.56
N ALA A 100 -9.86 10.67 15.06
CA ALA A 100 -9.19 9.38 15.17
C ALA A 100 -8.95 9.01 16.64
N LEU A 101 -8.32 9.91 17.41
CA LEU A 101 -8.01 9.71 18.83
C LEU A 101 -9.28 9.51 19.67
N GLU A 102 -10.33 10.31 19.42
CA GLU A 102 -11.63 10.15 20.08
C GLU A 102 -12.26 8.80 19.75
N SER A 103 -12.27 8.39 18.48
CA SER A 103 -12.88 7.14 18.06
C SER A 103 -12.13 5.90 18.55
N LEU A 104 -10.82 5.98 18.76
CA LEU A 104 -10.01 4.83 19.16
C LEU A 104 -9.94 4.64 20.68
N SER A 105 -10.30 5.66 21.46
CA SER A 105 -10.23 5.62 22.93
C SER A 105 -11.57 5.36 23.61
N THR A 106 -11.50 4.79 24.82
CA THR A 106 -12.61 4.77 25.78
C THR A 106 -12.09 5.10 27.17
N GLY A 107 -12.24 6.34 27.62
CA GLY A 107 -11.81 6.76 28.97
C GLY A 107 -10.30 6.64 29.15
N ASP A 108 -9.85 5.54 29.78
CA ASP A 108 -8.46 5.31 30.22
C ASP A 108 -7.55 4.65 29.16
N THR A 109 -7.92 4.69 27.87
CA THR A 109 -7.10 4.10 26.80
C THR A 109 -5.80 4.87 26.59
N GLU A 110 -4.66 4.18 26.69
CA GLU A 110 -3.32 4.70 26.38
C GLU A 110 -3.09 4.69 24.86
N ILE A 111 -3.07 5.87 24.22
CA ILE A 111 -2.78 5.98 22.78
C ILE A 111 -1.30 6.31 22.56
N HIS A 112 -0.64 5.52 21.73
CA HIS A 112 0.70 5.77 21.20
C HIS A 112 0.65 6.08 19.71
N VAL A 113 1.41 7.08 19.29
CA VAL A 113 1.60 7.41 17.87
C VAL A 113 3.00 6.99 17.47
N VAL A 114 3.10 6.31 16.32
CA VAL A 114 4.38 5.90 15.74
C VAL A 114 4.53 6.55 14.36
N LEU A 115 5.62 7.28 14.16
CA LEU A 115 6.03 7.81 12.88
C LEU A 115 7.40 7.23 12.51
N THR A 116 7.49 6.54 11.39
CA THR A 116 8.75 6.17 10.74
C THR A 116 9.22 7.30 9.82
N ALA A 117 10.50 7.67 9.91
CA ALA A 117 11.06 8.80 9.18
C ALA A 117 12.39 8.44 8.50
N ARG A 118 12.66 9.05 7.34
CA ARG A 118 13.87 8.86 6.53
C ARG A 118 14.36 10.23 6.05
N ASP A 119 15.67 10.38 5.85
CA ASP A 119 16.25 11.61 5.30
C ASP A 119 15.61 12.01 3.96
N LEU A 120 15.50 13.32 3.76
CA LEU A 120 14.84 13.91 2.60
C LEU A 120 15.52 13.56 1.28
N VAL A 121 16.86 13.44 1.26
CA VAL A 121 17.63 13.15 0.04
C VAL A 121 17.28 11.78 -0.53
N ARG A 122 16.97 10.78 0.30
CA ARG A 122 16.45 9.49 -0.16
C ARG A 122 14.93 9.51 -0.42
N GLN A 123 14.16 10.35 0.28
CA GLN A 123 12.70 10.43 0.10
C GLN A 123 12.29 11.12 -1.21
N ILE A 124 12.93 12.24 -1.57
CA ILE A 124 12.60 13.03 -2.77
C ILE A 124 12.60 12.17 -4.07
N PRO A 125 13.70 11.48 -4.44
CA PRO A 125 13.70 10.64 -5.64
C PRO A 125 12.77 9.43 -5.52
N ALA A 126 12.58 8.87 -4.32
CA ALA A 126 11.68 7.75 -4.10
C ALA A 126 10.22 8.13 -4.36
N GLU A 127 9.80 9.32 -3.92
CA GLU A 127 8.45 9.83 -4.15
C GLU A 127 8.20 10.20 -5.61
N TRP A 128 9.16 10.85 -6.29
CA TRP A 128 9.03 11.11 -7.72
C TRP A 128 8.91 9.81 -8.52
N GLN A 129 9.75 8.82 -8.23
CA GLN A 129 9.68 7.51 -8.88
C GLN A 129 8.31 6.84 -8.65
N GLU A 130 7.76 6.95 -7.44
CA GLU A 130 6.44 6.40 -7.14
C GLU A 130 5.33 7.09 -7.94
N ASN A 131 5.42 8.41 -8.12
CA ASN A 131 4.51 9.14 -8.98
C ASN A 131 4.59 8.67 -10.44
N VAL A 132 5.80 8.42 -10.96
CA VAL A 132 6.00 7.84 -12.29
C VAL A 132 5.36 6.44 -12.41
N LYS A 133 5.52 5.57 -11.39
CA LYS A 133 4.84 4.26 -11.34
C LYS A 133 3.31 4.37 -11.26
N HIS A 134 2.79 5.52 -10.83
CA HIS A 134 1.37 5.84 -10.79
C HIS A 134 0.94 6.76 -11.93
N ARG A 135 1.52 6.57 -13.12
CA ARG A 135 1.13 7.24 -14.38
C ARG A 135 1.46 8.73 -14.50
N ARG A 136 2.11 9.33 -13.50
CA ARG A 136 2.48 10.74 -13.61
C ARG A 136 3.57 10.93 -14.67
N ILE A 137 3.50 12.08 -15.35
CA ILE A 137 4.40 12.46 -16.44
C ILE A 137 5.30 13.65 -16.07
N VAL A 138 5.15 14.17 -14.85
CA VAL A 138 5.87 15.36 -14.36
C VAL A 138 7.37 15.10 -14.44
N LYS A 139 8.10 16.03 -15.08
CA LYS A 139 9.55 16.01 -15.18
C LYS A 139 10.19 16.11 -13.80
N TYR A 140 11.40 15.59 -13.64
CA TYR A 140 12.08 15.62 -12.36
C TYR A 140 12.41 17.05 -11.93
N ALA A 141 12.92 17.89 -12.85
CA ALA A 141 13.21 19.29 -12.56
C ALA A 141 11.97 20.07 -12.08
N ASP A 142 10.82 19.87 -12.73
CA ASP A 142 9.56 20.52 -12.32
C ASP A 142 9.11 20.00 -10.94
N PHE A 143 9.24 18.71 -10.68
CA PHE A 143 8.93 18.14 -9.36
C PHE A 143 9.77 18.79 -8.24
N LEU A 144 11.08 18.90 -8.46
CA LEU A 144 12.00 19.54 -7.51
C LEU A 144 11.65 21.01 -7.26
N ALA A 145 11.37 21.76 -8.33
CA ALA A 145 10.95 23.16 -8.23
C ALA A 145 9.66 23.32 -7.39
N HIS A 146 8.66 22.45 -7.59
CA HIS A 146 7.43 22.48 -6.77
C HIS A 146 7.71 22.16 -5.29
N LEU A 147 8.64 21.25 -4.98
CA LEU A 147 8.99 20.94 -3.59
C LEU A 147 9.69 22.11 -2.89
N GLN A 148 10.54 22.84 -3.62
CA GLN A 148 11.30 23.97 -3.09
C GLN A 148 10.48 25.27 -3.01
N ASP A 149 9.30 25.33 -3.64
CA ASP A 149 8.37 26.45 -3.52
C ASP A 149 7.90 26.62 -2.05
N PRO A 150 8.17 27.78 -1.41
CA PRO A 150 7.80 28.02 -0.02
C PRO A 150 6.29 27.92 0.27
N SER A 151 5.43 28.13 -0.73
CA SER A 151 3.99 28.01 -0.56
C SER A 151 3.55 26.58 -0.28
N ARG A 152 4.26 25.58 -0.82
CA ARG A 152 3.97 24.13 -0.71
C ARG A 152 2.56 23.70 -1.12
N GLN A 153 1.77 24.58 -1.74
CA GLN A 153 0.35 24.33 -2.04
C GLN A 153 0.14 23.64 -3.38
N GLN A 154 1.16 23.57 -4.23
CA GLN A 154 1.01 23.13 -5.62
C GLN A 154 1.04 21.61 -5.74
N GLY A 155 -0.10 21.02 -6.15
CA GLY A 155 -0.19 19.65 -6.66
C GLY A 155 0.54 18.60 -5.81
N VAL A 156 1.62 18.05 -6.38
CA VAL A 156 2.42 16.98 -5.77
C VAL A 156 3.17 17.42 -4.51
N ALA A 157 3.51 18.71 -4.38
CA ALA A 157 4.20 19.23 -3.21
C ALA A 157 3.31 19.25 -1.97
N SER A 158 2.03 19.60 -2.13
CA SER A 158 1.06 19.58 -1.03
C SER A 158 0.93 18.19 -0.42
N TRP A 159 0.82 17.16 -1.27
CA TRP A 159 0.82 15.77 -0.81
C TRP A 159 2.17 15.37 -0.20
N PHE A 160 3.29 15.66 -0.86
CA PHE A 160 4.62 15.32 -0.38
C PHE A 160 4.86 15.87 1.02
N TRP A 161 4.66 17.16 1.25
CA TRP A 161 4.88 17.76 2.56
C TRP A 161 3.87 17.28 3.61
N GLY A 162 2.61 17.06 3.21
CA GLY A 162 1.60 16.49 4.10
C GLY A 162 1.96 15.11 4.68
N VAL A 163 2.74 14.30 3.95
CA VAL A 163 3.15 12.95 4.38
C VAL A 163 4.64 12.82 4.74
N GLN A 164 5.47 13.83 4.48
CA GLN A 164 6.93 13.78 4.70
C GLN A 164 7.46 14.80 5.71
N GLU A 165 6.72 15.86 6.05
CA GLU A 165 7.17 16.88 6.99
C GLU A 165 7.11 16.38 8.44
N VAL A 166 8.18 15.72 8.89
CA VAL A 166 8.24 15.01 10.18
C VAL A 166 7.80 15.89 11.37
N PRO A 167 8.29 17.14 11.54
CA PRO A 167 7.85 17.97 12.66
C PRO A 167 6.35 18.34 12.61
N ASP A 168 5.80 18.60 11.43
CA ASP A 168 4.37 18.92 11.25
C ASP A 168 3.49 17.69 11.53
N ILE A 169 3.86 16.51 11.03
CA ILE A 169 3.11 15.27 11.26
C ILE A 169 3.07 14.96 12.76
N LEU A 170 4.21 15.04 13.45
CA LEU A 170 4.29 14.81 14.89
C LEU A 170 3.56 15.89 15.69
N ASP A 171 3.52 17.13 15.21
CA ASP A 171 2.73 18.18 15.87
C ASP A 171 1.22 17.92 15.73
N ARG A 172 0.76 17.53 14.53
CA ARG A 172 -0.66 17.20 14.30
C ARG A 172 -1.11 16.01 15.13
N TRP A 173 -0.31 14.94 15.19
CA TRP A 173 -0.68 13.69 15.87
C TRP A 173 -0.33 13.64 17.36
N GLY A 174 0.79 14.25 17.76
CA GLY A 174 1.38 14.09 19.09
C GLY A 174 1.15 15.25 20.05
N SER A 175 0.69 16.41 19.60
CA SER A 175 0.58 17.61 20.46
C SER A 175 -0.35 17.45 21.67
N THR A 176 -1.31 16.54 21.62
CA THR A 176 -2.27 16.27 22.71
C THR A 176 -1.92 15.03 23.54
N LEU A 177 -0.82 14.34 23.23
CA LEU A 177 -0.38 13.12 23.89
C LEU A 177 0.81 13.40 24.81
N PRO A 178 1.01 12.58 25.86
CA PRO A 178 2.29 12.54 26.59
C PRO A 178 3.45 12.31 25.61
N ARG A 179 4.60 12.93 25.86
CA ARG A 179 5.74 12.90 24.92
C ARG A 179 6.30 11.49 24.76
N GLU A 180 6.25 10.72 25.85
CA GLU A 180 6.60 9.30 25.93
C GLU A 180 5.68 8.38 25.11
N HIS A 181 4.52 8.87 24.66
CA HIS A 181 3.60 8.13 23.79
C HIS A 181 3.78 8.48 22.31
N VAL A 182 4.72 9.35 21.99
CA VAL A 182 5.04 9.75 20.61
C VAL A 182 6.38 9.14 20.25
N HIS A 183 6.35 8.17 19.33
CA HIS A 183 7.52 7.39 18.92
C HIS A 183 7.97 7.79 17.51
N LEU A 184 9.21 8.25 17.39
CA LEU A 184 9.86 8.51 16.11
C LEU A 184 10.85 7.37 15.81
N VAL A 185 10.53 6.55 14.82
CA VAL A 185 11.37 5.44 14.37
C VAL A 185 12.18 5.90 13.15
N THR A 186 13.50 5.97 13.25
CA THR A 186 14.30 6.39 12.09
C THR A 186 14.63 5.20 11.18
N VAL A 187 14.58 5.42 9.87
CA VAL A 187 15.01 4.45 8.87
C VAL A 187 16.53 4.43 8.81
N PRO A 188 17.18 3.27 9.02
CA PRO A 188 18.62 3.20 9.03
C PRO A 188 19.28 3.74 7.74
N PRO A 189 20.52 4.24 7.83
CA PRO A 189 21.29 4.69 6.67
C PRO A 189 21.51 3.54 5.69
N ALA A 190 21.78 3.88 4.43
CA ALA A 190 22.03 2.87 3.39
C ALA A 190 23.24 2.00 3.78
N GLY A 191 23.14 0.69 3.57
CA GLY A 191 24.17 -0.28 3.97
C GLY A 191 24.00 -0.84 5.39
N SER A 192 23.03 -0.34 6.17
CA SER A 192 22.68 -0.93 7.46
C SER A 192 22.12 -2.36 7.32
N PRO A 193 22.19 -3.19 8.37
CA PRO A 193 21.58 -4.51 8.36
C PRO A 193 20.08 -4.46 8.01
N PRO A 194 19.59 -5.34 7.11
CA PRO A 194 18.20 -5.26 6.62
C PRO A 194 17.15 -5.47 7.73
N GLN A 195 17.51 -6.18 8.80
CA GLN A 195 16.63 -6.42 9.95
C GLN A 195 16.52 -5.24 10.91
N LEU A 196 17.40 -4.23 10.81
CA LEU A 196 17.49 -3.16 11.82
C LEU A 196 16.21 -2.31 11.88
N LEU A 197 15.58 -2.03 10.75
CA LEU A 197 14.30 -1.30 10.73
C LEU A 197 13.21 -2.10 11.47
N TRP A 198 13.15 -3.42 11.25
CA TRP A 198 12.21 -4.28 11.96
C TRP A 198 12.49 -4.29 13.46
N GLN A 199 13.75 -4.44 13.87
CA GLN A 199 14.14 -4.41 15.29
C GLN A 199 13.73 -3.10 15.97
N ARG A 200 13.95 -1.96 15.32
CA ARG A 200 13.51 -0.64 15.81
C ARG A 200 11.98 -0.59 15.96
N PHE A 201 11.25 -1.09 14.98
CA PHE A 201 9.79 -1.11 15.02
C PHE A 201 9.25 -2.06 16.10
N SER A 202 9.78 -3.27 16.21
CA SER A 202 9.40 -4.26 17.23
C SER A 202 9.59 -3.72 18.64
N ARG A 203 10.65 -2.93 18.90
CA ARG A 203 10.84 -2.26 20.19
C ARG A 203 9.65 -1.37 20.57
N VAL A 204 9.14 -0.57 19.63
CA VAL A 204 7.98 0.30 19.88
C VAL A 204 6.70 -0.51 20.09
N LEU A 205 6.56 -1.61 19.35
CA LEU A 205 5.41 -2.51 19.47
C LEU A 205 5.45 -3.42 20.70
N GLY A 206 6.58 -3.49 21.42
CA GLY A 206 6.78 -4.45 22.51
C GLY A 206 6.86 -5.91 22.03
N LEU A 207 7.36 -6.13 20.81
CA LEU A 207 7.52 -7.44 20.19
C LEU A 207 8.97 -7.91 20.26
N ASP A 208 9.18 -9.22 20.40
CA ASP A 208 10.48 -9.84 20.11
C ASP A 208 10.62 -10.00 18.59
N PRO A 209 11.56 -9.30 17.92
CA PRO A 209 11.73 -9.39 16.47
C PRO A 209 12.05 -10.82 15.98
N ALA A 210 12.61 -11.69 16.82
CA ALA A 210 12.93 -13.07 16.45
C ALA A 210 11.69 -13.96 16.26
N GLU A 211 10.56 -13.60 16.86
CA GLU A 211 9.30 -14.34 16.70
C GLU A 211 8.56 -14.04 15.39
N PHE A 212 9.02 -13.02 14.65
CA PHE A 212 8.39 -12.52 13.44
C PHE A 212 9.39 -12.51 12.30
N VAL A 213 9.52 -13.65 11.64
CA VAL A 213 10.33 -13.80 10.43
C VAL A 213 9.38 -13.86 9.24
N LEU A 214 9.56 -12.94 8.30
CA LEU A 214 8.96 -13.09 6.98
C LEU A 214 9.77 -14.14 6.22
N GLU A 215 9.09 -15.06 5.53
CA GLU A 215 9.72 -15.95 4.57
C GLU A 215 10.55 -15.10 3.57
N ASP A 216 11.73 -15.59 3.17
CA ASP A 216 12.80 -14.87 2.45
C ASP A 216 12.39 -14.14 1.15
N ASP A 217 11.13 -14.26 0.73
CA ASP A 217 10.55 -13.66 -0.46
C ASP A 217 10.01 -12.24 -0.24
N VAL A 218 10.40 -11.58 0.86
CA VAL A 218 10.20 -10.14 1.03
C VAL A 218 10.94 -9.44 -0.08
N ARG A 219 10.20 -9.14 -1.14
CA ARG A 219 10.64 -8.40 -2.32
C ARG A 219 11.61 -7.32 -1.88
N THR A 220 12.90 -7.52 -2.16
CA THR A 220 13.85 -6.40 -2.17
C THR A 220 13.21 -5.34 -3.03
N ASN A 221 12.75 -4.25 -2.43
CA ASN A 221 12.01 -3.16 -3.07
C ASN A 221 12.94 -2.44 -4.03
N ALA A 222 13.28 -3.11 -5.13
CA ALA A 222 14.26 -2.67 -6.08
C ALA A 222 13.66 -1.48 -6.82
N SER A 223 14.34 -0.34 -6.71
CA SER A 223 13.96 0.89 -7.39
C SER A 223 14.43 0.86 -8.84
N LEU A 224 13.70 1.54 -9.71
CA LEU A 224 14.18 1.87 -11.05
C LEU A 224 15.45 2.74 -10.95
N GLY A 225 16.31 2.66 -11.96
CA GLY A 225 17.37 3.65 -12.18
C GLY A 225 16.87 4.83 -13.01
N VAL A 226 17.78 5.74 -13.35
CA VAL A 226 17.51 6.97 -14.10
C VAL A 226 16.91 6.65 -15.47
N ALA A 227 17.55 5.78 -16.25
CA ALA A 227 17.11 5.44 -17.60
C ALA A 227 15.78 4.69 -17.59
N GLU A 228 15.60 3.72 -16.68
CA GLU A 228 14.35 2.97 -16.61
C GLU A 228 13.17 3.85 -16.17
N ALA A 229 13.38 4.77 -15.23
CA ALA A 229 12.36 5.74 -14.83
C ALA A 229 11.97 6.68 -15.99
N ALA A 230 12.94 7.14 -16.77
CA ALA A 230 12.69 7.97 -17.95
C ALA A 230 11.87 7.22 -19.02
N VAL A 231 12.16 5.93 -19.26
CA VAL A 231 11.39 5.08 -20.19
C VAL A 231 9.94 4.96 -19.72
N VAL A 232 9.70 4.65 -18.44
CA VAL A 232 8.34 4.55 -17.89
C VAL A 232 7.60 5.89 -17.96
N ARG A 233 8.29 7.00 -17.67
CA ARG A 233 7.68 8.35 -17.77
C ARG A 233 7.28 8.68 -19.21
N ARG A 234 8.13 8.43 -20.19
CA ARG A 234 7.80 8.63 -21.62
C ARG A 234 6.70 7.68 -22.10
N LEU A 235 6.67 6.43 -21.60
CA LEU A 235 5.56 5.51 -21.84
C LEU A 235 4.24 6.07 -21.31
N ASN A 236 4.24 6.64 -20.10
CA ASN A 236 3.05 7.26 -19.49
C ASN A 236 2.48 8.39 -20.37
N GLU A 237 3.33 9.20 -21.00
CA GLU A 237 2.90 10.24 -21.94
C GLU A 237 2.08 9.67 -23.11
N GLN A 238 2.39 8.44 -23.56
CA GLN A 238 1.71 7.80 -24.68
C GLN A 238 0.47 6.99 -24.27
N VAL A 239 0.50 6.34 -23.10
CA VAL A 239 -0.60 5.44 -22.68
C VAL A 239 -1.66 6.12 -21.83
N ASN A 240 -1.39 7.34 -21.35
CA ASN A 240 -2.39 8.13 -20.64
C ASN A 240 -3.54 8.52 -21.57
N GLY A 241 -4.77 8.30 -21.12
CA GLY A 241 -5.99 8.47 -21.93
C GLY A 241 -6.32 7.29 -22.85
N VAL A 242 -5.36 6.39 -23.11
CA VAL A 242 -5.57 5.19 -23.95
C VAL A 242 -5.83 3.95 -23.11
N VAL A 243 -5.00 3.71 -22.09
CA VAL A 243 -5.06 2.50 -21.25
C VAL A 243 -5.86 2.78 -19.97
N PRO A 244 -6.94 2.03 -19.68
CA PRO A 244 -7.66 2.12 -18.41
C PRO A 244 -6.76 1.86 -17.20
N ASN A 245 -7.06 2.49 -16.06
CA ASN A 245 -6.18 2.45 -14.88
C ASN A 245 -5.92 1.04 -14.33
N HIS A 246 -6.91 0.16 -14.33
CA HIS A 246 -6.76 -1.21 -13.86
C HIS A 246 -5.78 -2.01 -14.75
N HIS A 247 -5.83 -1.82 -16.07
CA HIS A 247 -4.87 -2.43 -16.99
C HIS A 247 -3.47 -1.83 -16.83
N TYR A 248 -3.35 -0.50 -16.66
CA TYR A 248 -2.06 0.13 -16.41
C TYR A 248 -1.39 -0.45 -15.16
N ARG A 249 -2.15 -0.61 -14.06
CA ARG A 249 -1.61 -1.21 -12.82
C ARG A 249 -1.08 -2.61 -13.09
N ALA A 250 -1.86 -3.50 -13.69
CA ALA A 250 -1.44 -4.87 -13.94
C ALA A 250 -0.24 -4.96 -14.91
N ILE A 251 -0.25 -4.19 -15.99
CA ILE A 251 0.69 -4.36 -17.09
C ILE A 251 1.94 -3.51 -16.89
N VAL A 252 1.78 -2.20 -16.65
CA VAL A 252 2.92 -1.28 -16.57
C VAL A 252 3.54 -1.32 -15.17
N ARG A 253 2.73 -1.20 -14.12
CA ARG A 253 3.27 -1.15 -12.75
C ARG A 253 3.73 -2.53 -12.28
N GLU A 254 2.91 -3.57 -12.39
CA GLU A 254 3.31 -4.90 -11.91
C GLU A 254 4.26 -5.61 -12.88
N ALA A 255 3.87 -5.87 -14.13
CA ALA A 255 4.70 -6.66 -15.05
C ALA A 255 5.96 -5.91 -15.52
N LEU A 256 5.82 -4.70 -16.10
CA LEU A 256 6.98 -3.98 -16.63
C LEU A 256 7.90 -3.45 -15.52
N VAL A 257 7.36 -2.75 -14.52
CA VAL A 257 8.19 -2.13 -13.48
C VAL A 257 8.63 -3.16 -12.45
N HIS A 258 7.71 -3.75 -11.68
CA HIS A 258 8.09 -4.55 -10.50
C HIS A 258 8.73 -5.90 -10.85
N GLN A 259 8.26 -6.57 -11.89
CA GLN A 259 8.76 -7.89 -12.27
C GLN A 259 9.96 -7.85 -13.23
N ASN A 260 10.21 -6.72 -13.91
CA ASN A 260 11.29 -6.59 -14.89
C ASN A 260 12.26 -5.46 -14.56
N LEU A 261 11.94 -4.21 -14.92
CA LEU A 261 12.91 -3.10 -14.88
C LEU A 261 13.51 -2.84 -13.50
N SER A 262 12.72 -3.00 -12.43
CA SER A 262 13.21 -2.85 -11.05
C SER A 262 14.20 -3.94 -10.65
N ARG A 263 13.97 -5.19 -11.05
CA ARG A 263 14.78 -6.36 -10.65
C ARG A 263 16.14 -6.39 -11.35
N ASP A 264 16.20 -5.87 -12.58
CA ASP A 264 17.40 -5.75 -13.40
C ASP A 264 17.71 -4.27 -13.69
N ARG A 265 17.93 -3.47 -12.64
CA ARG A 265 18.36 -2.07 -12.78
C ARG A 265 19.80 -2.05 -13.30
N ARG A 266 20.05 -1.35 -14.41
CA ARG A 266 21.38 -1.23 -15.02
C ARG A 266 21.93 0.19 -15.02
N SER A 267 21.05 1.20 -15.04
CA SER A 267 21.46 2.60 -14.95
C SER A 267 21.71 3.06 -13.50
N ALA A 268 22.29 4.27 -13.39
CA ALA A 268 22.50 4.94 -12.11
C ALA A 268 21.23 5.00 -11.24
N ARG A 269 21.41 5.04 -9.91
CA ARG A 269 20.29 5.28 -8.99
C ARG A 269 19.82 6.72 -9.15
N LEU A 270 18.51 6.94 -8.98
CA LEU A 270 17.96 8.28 -8.84
C LEU A 270 18.55 8.95 -7.60
N SER A 271 19.02 10.17 -7.79
CA SER A 271 19.59 11.06 -6.77
C SER A 271 19.12 12.50 -7.06
N VAL A 272 19.46 13.43 -6.16
CA VAL A 272 19.12 14.85 -6.31
C VAL A 272 20.33 15.64 -6.83
N PRO A 273 20.11 16.76 -7.54
CA PRO A 273 21.16 17.72 -7.87
C PRO A 273 21.92 18.26 -6.64
N PRO A 274 23.17 18.74 -6.77
CA PRO A 274 23.96 19.24 -5.63
C PRO A 274 23.33 20.41 -4.84
N ASP A 275 22.64 21.32 -5.52
CA ASP A 275 21.93 22.45 -4.92
C ASP A 275 20.70 21.97 -4.11
N VAL A 276 19.95 21.01 -4.66
CA VAL A 276 18.83 20.36 -3.96
C VAL A 276 19.33 19.52 -2.78
N TRP A 277 20.46 18.83 -2.92
CA TRP A 277 21.09 18.12 -1.80
C TRP A 277 21.39 19.07 -0.65
N THR A 278 22.01 20.22 -0.95
CA THR A 278 22.37 21.24 0.06
C THR A 278 21.12 21.76 0.75
N TRP A 279 20.10 22.15 -0.02
CA TRP A 279 18.81 22.61 0.51
C TRP A 279 18.12 21.56 1.40
N ALA A 280 18.06 20.30 0.95
CA ALA A 280 17.45 19.22 1.72
C ALA A 280 18.24 18.90 2.99
N ALA A 281 19.57 18.98 2.95
CA ALA A 281 20.43 18.82 4.11
C ALA A 281 20.23 19.94 5.13
N ASP A 282 20.12 21.20 4.68
CA ASP A 282 19.80 22.34 5.55
C ASP A 282 18.44 22.17 6.22
N LEU A 283 17.41 21.79 5.46
CA LEU A 283 16.08 21.54 6.01
C LEU A 283 16.08 20.35 6.98
N SER A 284 16.83 19.29 6.69
CA SER A 284 16.94 18.14 7.61
C SER A 284 17.62 18.55 8.93
N ARG A 285 18.61 19.45 8.90
CA ARG A 285 19.25 20.00 10.11
C ARG A 285 18.26 20.81 10.97
N THR A 286 17.37 21.59 10.36
CA THR A 286 16.35 22.32 11.13
C THR A 286 15.36 21.36 11.79
N TRP A 287 14.94 20.31 11.07
CA TRP A 287 14.08 19.26 11.63
C TRP A 287 14.75 18.53 12.79
N VAL A 288 16.00 18.10 12.66
CA VAL A 288 16.73 17.40 13.73
C VAL A 288 16.85 18.30 14.97
N THR A 289 17.19 19.58 14.78
CA THR A 289 17.29 20.55 15.88
C THR A 289 15.95 20.70 16.61
N GLU A 290 14.86 20.82 15.86
CA GLU A 290 13.51 20.94 16.42
C GLU A 290 13.09 19.66 17.16
N LEU A 291 13.28 18.49 16.56
CA LEU A 291 12.91 17.19 17.12
C LEU A 291 13.66 16.90 18.42
N ALA A 292 14.95 17.27 18.49
CA ALA A 292 15.76 17.13 19.70
C ALA A 292 15.18 17.90 20.90
N LEU A 293 14.48 19.02 20.66
CA LEU A 293 13.85 19.84 21.70
C LEU A 293 12.46 19.32 22.12
N ARG A 294 11.84 18.47 21.30
CA ARG A 294 10.47 17.97 21.52
C ARG A 294 10.40 16.80 22.50
N GLY A 295 11.51 16.13 22.82
CA GLY A 295 11.58 15.12 23.87
C GLY A 295 10.68 13.90 23.64
N TYR A 296 10.42 13.56 22.37
CA TYR A 296 9.71 12.34 21.98
C TYR A 296 10.60 11.11 22.17
N ASP A 297 10.00 9.92 22.20
CA ASP A 297 10.74 8.66 22.20
C ASP A 297 11.33 8.40 20.81
N VAL A 298 12.64 8.54 20.67
CA VAL A 298 13.36 8.29 19.41
C VAL A 298 13.92 6.86 19.43
N VAL A 299 13.52 6.06 18.45
CA VAL A 299 14.03 4.69 18.26
C VAL A 299 14.92 4.65 17.02
N GLY A 300 16.22 4.64 17.28
CA GLY A 300 17.28 4.91 16.31
C GLY A 300 18.00 6.20 16.70
N GLU A 301 18.61 6.88 15.74
CA GLU A 301 19.30 8.15 15.98
C GLU A 301 18.67 9.25 15.13
N LEU A 302 18.55 10.48 15.67
CA LEU A 302 18.06 11.63 14.89
C LEU A 302 18.99 11.95 13.70
N ASP A 303 20.28 11.66 13.84
CA ASP A 303 21.27 11.83 12.78
C ASP A 303 20.99 10.93 11.56
N ASP A 304 20.17 9.87 11.70
CA ASP A 304 19.71 9.05 10.56
C ASP A 304 18.81 9.86 9.59
N LEU A 305 18.28 11.01 10.03
CA LEU A 305 17.51 11.94 9.18
C LEU A 305 18.41 12.91 8.40
N LEU A 306 19.70 12.98 8.73
CA LEU A 306 20.66 13.77 7.97
C LEU A 306 21.12 12.96 6.75
N PRO A 307 21.21 13.59 5.56
CA PRO A 307 21.69 12.88 4.39
C PRO A 307 23.16 12.52 4.53
N THR A 308 23.52 11.34 4.04
CA THR A 308 24.91 10.90 3.89
C THR A 308 25.57 11.55 2.67
N GLU A 309 26.76 11.11 2.30
CA GLU A 309 27.47 11.59 1.10
C GLU A 309 26.57 11.60 -0.16
N PRO A 310 26.65 12.67 -0.97
CA PRO A 310 25.84 12.79 -2.17
C PRO A 310 26.22 11.71 -3.18
N LEU A 311 25.21 11.07 -3.77
CA LEU A 311 25.41 10.20 -4.93
C LEU A 311 25.67 11.04 -6.18
N PRO A 312 26.37 10.49 -7.19
CA PRO A 312 26.44 11.12 -8.51
C PRO A 312 25.04 11.43 -9.05
N TYR A 313 24.89 12.62 -9.63
CA TYR A 313 23.63 13.05 -10.24
C TYR A 313 23.62 12.74 -11.73
N ALA A 314 22.59 12.03 -12.17
CA ALA A 314 22.25 11.85 -13.59
C ALA A 314 20.79 12.30 -13.79
N ASP A 315 20.57 13.17 -14.77
CA ASP A 315 19.28 13.81 -14.97
C ASP A 315 18.25 12.84 -15.58
N PRO A 316 17.14 12.52 -14.88
CA PRO A 316 16.08 11.65 -15.41
C PRO A 316 15.30 12.27 -16.56
N ASP A 317 15.36 13.59 -16.73
CA ASP A 317 14.74 14.27 -17.86
C ASP A 317 15.62 14.21 -19.12
N HIS A 318 16.94 14.04 -18.94
CA HIS A 318 17.95 13.93 -19.99
C HIS A 318 18.90 12.74 -19.72
N PRO A 319 18.38 11.49 -19.74
CA PRO A 319 19.19 10.32 -19.48
C PRO A 319 20.22 10.12 -20.60
N ASP A 320 21.31 9.40 -20.29
CA ASP A 320 22.23 8.92 -21.32
C ASP A 320 21.48 8.14 -22.41
N ILE A 321 21.81 8.41 -23.67
CA ILE A 321 21.03 7.93 -24.80
C ILE A 321 21.16 6.41 -24.98
N ASP A 322 22.34 5.85 -24.69
CA ASP A 322 22.61 4.42 -24.83
C ASP A 322 21.96 3.66 -23.68
N GLU A 323 22.05 4.17 -22.45
CA GLU A 323 21.33 3.59 -21.30
C GLU A 323 19.80 3.65 -21.49
N PHE A 324 19.28 4.76 -22.02
CA PHE A 324 17.86 4.92 -22.32
C PHE A 324 17.41 3.92 -23.39
N ALA A 325 18.19 3.76 -24.47
CA ALA A 325 17.89 2.82 -25.55
C ALA A 325 17.91 1.37 -25.04
N ASP A 326 18.90 0.98 -24.23
CA ASP A 326 18.95 -0.34 -23.60
C ASP A 326 17.72 -0.58 -22.71
N ALA A 327 17.40 0.37 -21.83
CA ALA A 327 16.23 0.28 -20.97
C ALA A 327 14.91 0.17 -21.77
N ALA A 328 14.80 0.88 -22.89
CA ALA A 328 13.65 0.82 -23.78
C ALA A 328 13.52 -0.54 -24.47
N VAL A 329 14.62 -1.11 -24.97
CA VAL A 329 14.63 -2.44 -25.59
C VAL A 329 14.29 -3.52 -24.56
N ARG A 330 14.80 -3.42 -23.32
CA ARG A 330 14.41 -4.32 -22.23
C ARG A 330 12.95 -4.19 -21.86
N ALA A 331 12.42 -2.96 -21.81
CA ALA A 331 11.00 -2.72 -21.58
C ALA A 331 10.14 -3.37 -22.69
N LEU A 332 10.51 -3.18 -23.96
CA LEU A 332 9.83 -3.82 -25.09
C LEU A 332 9.89 -5.35 -24.99
N THR A 333 11.06 -5.91 -24.67
CA THR A 333 11.24 -7.36 -24.50
C THR A 333 10.33 -7.90 -23.39
N ALA A 334 10.33 -7.26 -22.22
CA ALA A 334 9.46 -7.63 -21.10
C ALA A 334 7.98 -7.60 -21.48
N MET A 335 7.57 -6.56 -22.21
CA MET A 335 6.20 -6.40 -22.68
C MET A 335 5.82 -7.41 -23.77
N THR A 336 6.74 -7.80 -24.65
CA THR A 336 6.52 -8.86 -25.64
C THR A 336 6.36 -10.22 -24.98
N VAL A 337 7.18 -10.52 -23.96
CA VAL A 337 7.05 -11.76 -23.16
C VAL A 337 5.70 -11.78 -22.43
N GLU A 338 5.32 -10.67 -21.80
CA GLU A 338 4.02 -10.56 -21.13
C GLU A 338 2.85 -10.68 -22.12
N ALA A 339 2.96 -10.09 -23.32
CA ALA A 339 1.95 -10.23 -24.36
C ALA A 339 1.81 -11.68 -24.85
N ALA A 340 2.92 -12.41 -25.02
CA ALA A 340 2.89 -13.84 -25.35
C ALA A 340 2.20 -14.65 -24.24
N ARG A 341 2.55 -14.40 -22.98
CA ARG A 341 1.92 -15.05 -21.81
C ARG A 341 0.41 -14.81 -21.76
N LEU A 342 -0.02 -13.57 -22.00
CA LEU A 342 -1.44 -13.23 -22.05
C LEU A 342 -2.15 -13.91 -23.21
N ARG A 343 -1.49 -14.07 -24.36
CA ARG A 343 -2.03 -14.77 -25.53
C ARG A 343 -2.18 -16.27 -25.29
N ASP A 344 -1.19 -16.91 -24.68
CA ASP A 344 -1.28 -18.34 -24.31
C ASP A 344 -2.42 -18.56 -23.32
N ARG A 345 -2.57 -17.66 -22.34
CA ARG A 345 -3.66 -17.74 -21.37
C ARG A 345 -5.03 -17.55 -22.02
N GLU A 346 -5.15 -16.70 -23.02
CA GLU A 346 -6.38 -16.52 -23.80
C GLU A 346 -6.77 -17.82 -24.52
N VAL A 347 -5.79 -18.49 -25.15
CA VAL A 347 -5.99 -19.78 -25.83
C VAL A 347 -6.41 -20.88 -24.85
N GLU A 348 -5.74 -20.99 -23.70
CA GLU A 348 -6.12 -21.93 -22.65
C GLU A 348 -7.54 -21.70 -22.15
N LEU A 349 -7.90 -20.45 -21.85
CA LEU A 349 -9.23 -20.10 -21.36
C LEU A 349 -10.31 -20.40 -22.40
N GLN A 350 -10.01 -20.22 -23.68
CA GLN A 350 -10.94 -20.58 -24.76
C GLN A 350 -11.16 -22.10 -24.80
N HIS A 351 -10.11 -22.90 -24.64
CA HIS A 351 -10.22 -24.35 -24.54
C HIS A 351 -11.01 -24.80 -23.31
N ASP A 352 -10.75 -24.21 -22.14
CA ASP A 352 -11.48 -24.49 -20.90
C ASP A 352 -12.98 -24.16 -21.05
N ILE A 353 -13.31 -23.06 -21.73
CA ILE A 353 -14.70 -22.67 -22.01
C ILE A 353 -15.37 -23.70 -22.92
N GLU A 354 -14.70 -24.15 -23.99
CA GLU A 354 -15.22 -25.19 -24.88
C GLU A 354 -15.49 -26.50 -24.12
N GLU A 355 -14.54 -26.95 -23.30
CA GLU A 355 -14.68 -28.16 -22.48
C GLU A 355 -15.82 -28.03 -21.45
N LEU A 356 -15.98 -26.85 -20.82
CA LEU A 356 -17.06 -26.58 -19.88
C LEU A 356 -18.42 -26.55 -20.57
N ILE A 357 -18.51 -26.00 -21.79
CA ILE A 357 -19.71 -26.04 -22.61
C ILE A 357 -20.07 -27.50 -22.95
N ASP A 358 -19.11 -28.30 -23.40
CA ASP A 358 -19.33 -29.72 -23.71
C ASP A 358 -19.79 -30.51 -22.48
N LYS A 359 -19.17 -30.26 -21.32
CA LYS A 359 -19.59 -30.87 -20.04
C LYS A 359 -20.99 -30.43 -19.63
N LEU A 360 -21.33 -29.15 -19.84
CA LEU A 360 -22.66 -28.63 -19.54
C LEU A 360 -23.72 -29.25 -20.45
N ASP A 361 -23.44 -29.35 -21.75
CA ASP A 361 -24.32 -29.99 -22.73
C ASP A 361 -24.47 -31.49 -22.45
N ALA A 362 -23.38 -32.18 -22.10
CA ALA A 362 -23.44 -33.56 -21.63
C ALA A 362 -24.32 -33.70 -20.38
N ALA A 363 -24.15 -32.84 -19.38
CA ALA A 363 -24.96 -32.84 -18.16
C ALA A 363 -26.45 -32.56 -18.46
N HIS A 364 -26.75 -31.59 -19.32
CA HIS A 364 -28.11 -31.26 -19.77
C HIS A 364 -28.73 -32.36 -20.64
N SER A 365 -27.91 -33.14 -21.36
CA SER A 365 -28.38 -34.25 -22.18
C SER A 365 -28.79 -35.48 -21.36
N THR A 366 -28.38 -35.56 -20.08
CA THR A 366 -28.70 -36.66 -19.17
C THR A 366 -30.21 -36.82 -18.98
N PRO A 367 -30.77 -38.05 -19.05
CA PRO A 367 -32.20 -38.29 -18.95
C PRO A 367 -32.85 -37.67 -17.71
N ILE A 368 -32.14 -37.69 -16.58
CA ILE A 368 -32.58 -37.14 -15.29
C ILE A 368 -32.76 -35.62 -15.35
N TYR A 369 -31.88 -34.92 -16.06
CA TYR A 369 -31.93 -33.47 -16.19
C TYR A 369 -33.08 -33.04 -17.12
N LYS A 370 -33.21 -33.68 -18.29
CA LYS A 370 -34.36 -33.50 -19.19
C LYS A 370 -35.69 -33.84 -18.51
N LEU A 371 -35.73 -34.83 -17.63
CA LEU A 371 -36.93 -35.16 -16.84
C LEU A 371 -37.27 -34.04 -15.85
N LYS A 372 -36.28 -33.48 -15.16
CA LYS A 372 -36.45 -32.33 -14.25
C LYS A 372 -36.91 -31.09 -14.99
N GLU A 373 -36.31 -30.78 -16.13
CA GLU A 373 -36.67 -29.61 -16.95
C GLU A 373 -38.11 -29.72 -17.47
N ARG A 374 -38.49 -30.90 -18.01
CA ARG A 374 -39.88 -31.18 -18.41
C ARG A 374 -40.86 -31.11 -17.23
N ALA A 375 -40.45 -31.54 -16.04
CA ALA A 375 -41.27 -31.45 -14.84
C ALA A 375 -41.47 -29.99 -14.38
N VAL A 376 -40.44 -29.14 -14.49
CA VAL A 376 -40.52 -27.70 -14.20
C VAL A 376 -41.39 -26.98 -15.23
N ALA A 377 -41.20 -27.25 -16.53
CA ALA A 377 -42.00 -26.67 -17.60
C ALA A 377 -43.49 -27.11 -17.58
N ARG A 378 -43.79 -28.34 -17.15
CA ARG A 378 -45.19 -28.77 -16.90
C ARG A 378 -45.80 -28.10 -15.66
N ALA A 379 -45.00 -27.72 -14.68
CA ALA A 379 -45.49 -27.05 -13.49
C ALA A 379 -45.74 -25.55 -13.67
N SER A 380 -45.08 -24.90 -14.62
CA SER A 380 -45.40 -23.51 -15.00
C SER A 380 -46.69 -23.40 -15.83
N THR A 381 -47.17 -24.48 -16.42
CA THR A 381 -48.35 -24.51 -17.31
C THR A 381 -49.58 -25.22 -16.72
N SER A 382 -49.47 -25.88 -15.56
CA SER A 382 -50.59 -26.57 -14.90
C SER A 382 -50.65 -26.29 -13.38
N ARG A 383 -51.81 -25.78 -12.91
CA ARG A 383 -52.08 -25.50 -11.48
C ARG A 383 -51.96 -26.74 -10.58
N PHE A 384 -52.16 -27.94 -11.12
CA PHE A 384 -52.01 -29.21 -10.37
C PHE A 384 -50.54 -29.62 -10.22
N ALA A 385 -49.71 -29.41 -11.25
CA ALA A 385 -48.29 -29.73 -11.21
C ALA A 385 -47.49 -28.78 -10.31
N ALA A 386 -47.89 -27.50 -10.20
CA ALA A 386 -47.33 -26.54 -9.24
C ALA A 386 -47.51 -26.98 -7.77
N LYS A 387 -48.65 -27.60 -7.42
CA LYS A 387 -48.90 -28.18 -6.09
C LYS A 387 -47.99 -29.39 -5.81
N GLY A 388 -47.78 -30.26 -6.81
CA GLY A 388 -46.88 -31.42 -6.70
C GLY A 388 -45.41 -31.03 -6.50
N LEU A 389 -44.92 -30.02 -7.23
CA LEU A 389 -43.56 -29.48 -7.06
C LEU A 389 -43.36 -28.79 -5.70
N GLY A 390 -44.42 -28.18 -5.15
CA GLY A 390 -44.44 -27.63 -3.79
C GLY A 390 -44.31 -28.69 -2.70
N VAL A 391 -44.93 -29.86 -2.89
CA VAL A 391 -44.81 -31.02 -1.96
C VAL A 391 -43.43 -31.69 -2.10
N TYR A 392 -42.91 -31.83 -3.32
CA TYR A 392 -41.56 -32.35 -3.57
C TYR A 392 -40.46 -31.46 -2.97
N ARG A 393 -40.57 -30.13 -3.10
CA ARG A 393 -39.65 -29.18 -2.42
C ARG A 393 -39.76 -29.25 -0.89
N ARG A 394 -40.96 -29.45 -0.35
CA ARG A 394 -41.17 -29.62 1.11
C ARG A 394 -40.61 -30.94 1.66
N LEU A 395 -40.67 -32.01 0.87
CA LEU A 395 -40.08 -33.31 1.23
C LEU A 395 -38.56 -33.32 1.09
N ARG A 396 -38.01 -32.65 0.05
CA ARG A 396 -36.56 -32.56 -0.17
C ARG A 396 -35.87 -31.60 0.80
N GLY A 397 -36.57 -30.56 1.28
CA GLY A 397 -36.09 -29.66 2.33
C GLY A 397 -35.90 -30.32 3.70
N ARG A 398 -36.25 -31.59 3.87
CA ARG A 398 -35.95 -32.37 5.08
C ARG A 398 -34.66 -33.19 5.04
N ASN A 399 -34.00 -33.34 3.88
CA ASN A 399 -32.83 -34.22 3.73
C ASN A 399 -31.58 -33.57 3.12
N SER A 400 -31.42 -32.25 3.22
CA SER A 400 -30.14 -31.58 2.91
C SER A 400 -29.53 -30.95 4.16
N ARG A 401 -28.96 -31.81 5.02
CA ARG A 401 -27.79 -31.48 5.82
C ARG A 401 -26.60 -32.19 5.16
N SER A 402 -25.52 -31.42 4.94
CA SER A 402 -24.14 -31.83 4.61
C SER A 402 -23.93 -32.77 3.41
N THR A 403 -23.32 -32.26 2.34
CA THR A 403 -21.85 -32.17 2.17
C THR A 403 -21.53 -31.07 1.18
#